data_AF-A0A4Q9HIC4-F1
#
_entry.id   AF-A0A4Q9HIC4-F1
#
_cell.length_a   1.000
_cell.length_b   1.000
_cell.length_c   1.000
_cell.angle_alpha   90.00
_cell.angle_beta   90.00
_cell.angle_gamma   90.00
#
_symmetry.space_group_name_H-M   'P 1'
#
loop_
_entity.id
_entity.type
_entity.pdbx_description
1 polymer ?
#
loop_
_entity_poly.entity_id
_entity_poly.type
_entity_poly.pdbx_seq_one_letter_code
_entity_poly.pdbx_strand_id
1 'polypeptide(L)'
;MWQVVLIISPPAVALFLTAALALALTLALWSALAPDRGAPRITARLLLAGWLLLLLVATLTPTQPIGSGDATVWWLPGRELFDPGAQLLPGELSMLVREQIANTALYLPLPLLLRFAAPHWSAAAAFLLGVGLCTAIEATQLLMRAGRIADTGDILCAAAGTILGATLAAAAQQ
;
A
#
# COMPACT_ATOMS: atom_id res chain seq x y z
N MET A 1 -3.51 -12.00 6.47
CA MET A 1 -2.38 -11.55 5.64
C MET A 1 -1.11 -12.40 5.79
N TRP A 2 -0.99 -13.25 6.83
CA TRP A 2 0.19 -14.11 7.04
C TRP A 2 0.58 -15.02 5.85
N GLN A 3 -0.38 -15.49 5.04
CA GLN A 3 -0.07 -16.30 3.85
C GLN A 3 0.68 -15.52 2.76
N VAL A 4 0.44 -14.20 2.65
CA VAL A 4 1.11 -13.34 1.68
C VAL A 4 2.57 -13.09 2.10
N VAL A 5 2.82 -12.94 3.40
CA VAL A 5 4.16 -12.78 3.99
C VAL A 5 5.11 -13.91 3.58
N LEU A 6 4.59 -15.13 3.42
CA LEU A 6 5.39 -16.30 2.99
C LEU A 6 5.92 -16.17 1.56
N ILE A 7 5.23 -15.44 0.69
CA ILE A 7 5.59 -15.24 -0.73
C ILE A 7 6.53 -14.03 -0.89
N ILE A 8 6.55 -13.12 0.09
CA ILE A 8 7.38 -11.91 0.05
C ILE A 8 8.84 -12.29 0.23
N SER A 9 9.55 -12.32 -0.88
CA SER A 9 10.98 -12.55 -0.98
C SER A 9 11.63 -11.34 -1.65
N PRO A 10 12.94 -11.08 -1.45
CA PRO A 10 13.62 -9.99 -2.15
C PRO A 10 13.42 -10.01 -3.67
N PRO A 11 13.44 -11.16 -4.37
CA PRO A 11 13.09 -11.23 -5.80
C PRO A 11 11.65 -10.81 -6.11
N ALA A 12 10.67 -11.19 -5.27
CA ALA A 12 9.28 -10.78 -5.48
C ALA A 12 9.09 -9.27 -5.32
N VAL A 13 9.77 -8.67 -4.33
CA VAL A 13 9.78 -7.21 -4.12
C VAL A 13 10.44 -6.50 -5.30
N ALA A 14 11.60 -6.98 -5.75
CA ALA A 14 12.29 -6.43 -6.92
C ALA A 14 11.41 -6.51 -8.18
N LEU A 15 10.79 -7.67 -8.44
CA LEU A 15 9.88 -7.86 -9.57
C LEU A 15 8.69 -6.89 -9.50
N PHE A 16 8.09 -6.74 -8.32
CA PHE A 16 6.98 -5.80 -8.11
C PHE A 16 7.39 -4.34 -8.40
N LEU A 17 8.53 -3.90 -7.86
CA LEU A 17 9.05 -2.55 -8.10
C LEU A 17 9.39 -2.31 -9.57
N THR A 18 10.02 -3.29 -10.24
CA THR A 18 10.30 -3.22 -11.67
C THR A 18 9.02 -3.18 -12.49
N ALA A 19 8.02 -3.97 -12.16
CA ALA A 19 6.72 -3.96 -12.83
C ALA A 19 5.99 -2.62 -12.63
N ALA A 20 6.02 -2.04 -11.42
CA ALA A 20 5.44 -0.74 -11.14
C ALA A 20 6.13 0.38 -11.93
N LEU A 21 7.46 0.36 -12.00
CA LEU A 21 8.23 1.31 -12.81
C LEU A 21 7.93 1.14 -14.31
N ALA A 22 7.93 -0.09 -14.81
CA ALA A 22 7.61 -0.38 -16.21
C ALA A 22 6.19 0.09 -16.58
N LEU A 23 5.22 -0.08 -15.68
CA LEU A 23 3.87 0.43 -15.84
C LEU A 23 3.86 1.97 -15.91
N ALA A 24 4.57 2.64 -15.00
CA ALA A 24 4.67 4.10 -14.99
C ALA A 24 5.30 4.63 -16.28
N LEU A 25 6.40 4.02 -16.74
CA LEU A 25 7.08 4.37 -17.99
C LEU A 25 6.17 4.14 -19.21
N THR A 26 5.42 3.03 -19.22
CA THR A 26 4.47 2.73 -20.31
C THR A 26 3.36 3.76 -20.38
N LEU A 27 2.77 4.13 -19.24
CA LEU A 27 1.73 5.16 -19.18
C LEU A 27 2.26 6.54 -19.55
N ALA A 28 3.48 6.89 -19.13
CA ALA A 28 4.14 8.13 -19.49
C ALA A 28 4.41 8.21 -21.00
N LEU A 29 5.04 7.17 -21.57
CA LEU A 29 5.33 7.10 -23.00
C LEU A 29 4.05 7.13 -23.83
N TRP A 30 3.02 6.38 -23.44
CA TRP A 30 1.73 6.39 -24.14
C TRP A 30 1.07 7.77 -24.09
N SER A 31 1.11 8.45 -22.94
CA SER A 31 0.58 9.81 -22.81
C SER A 31 1.35 10.82 -23.67
N ALA A 32 2.67 10.65 -23.81
CA ALA A 32 3.51 11.50 -24.65
C ALA A 32 3.30 11.26 -26.15
N LEU A 33 3.12 10.01 -26.58
CA LEU A 33 2.93 9.64 -27.98
C LEU A 33 1.51 9.90 -28.49
N ALA A 34 0.52 10.02 -27.60
CA ALA A 34 -0.89 10.19 -27.97
C ALA A 34 -1.61 11.19 -27.05
N PRO A 35 -1.18 12.46 -27.00
CA PRO A 35 -1.68 13.46 -26.05
C PRO A 35 -3.19 13.75 -26.20
N ASP A 36 -3.70 13.68 -27.43
CA ASP A 36 -5.12 13.93 -27.74
C ASP A 36 -6.03 12.73 -27.40
N ARG A 37 -5.45 11.58 -27.06
CA ARG A 37 -6.22 10.38 -26.71
C ARG A 37 -6.45 10.35 -25.21
N GLY A 38 -7.73 10.28 -24.82
CA GLY A 38 -8.12 10.04 -23.42
C GLY A 38 -7.81 8.62 -22.92
N ALA A 39 -7.42 7.69 -23.81
CA ALA A 39 -7.18 6.29 -23.51
C ALA A 39 -6.19 6.02 -22.35
N PRO A 40 -4.94 6.55 -22.34
CA PRO A 40 -4.01 6.33 -21.22
C PRO A 40 -4.60 6.77 -19.87
N ARG A 41 -5.35 7.88 -19.84
CA ARG A 41 -6.01 8.38 -18.64
C ARG A 41 -7.15 7.48 -18.19
N ILE A 42 -7.96 6.97 -19.11
CA ILE A 42 -9.04 6.01 -18.80
C ILE A 42 -8.44 4.72 -18.25
N THR A 43 -7.39 4.19 -18.91
CA THR A 43 -6.67 3.00 -18.44
C THR A 43 -6.12 3.20 -17.02
N ALA A 44 -5.45 4.32 -16.76
CA ALA A 44 -4.95 4.64 -15.42
C ALA A 44 -6.06 4.71 -14.37
N ARG A 45 -7.24 5.26 -14.72
CA ARG A 45 -8.42 5.29 -13.83
C ARG A 45 -8.97 3.90 -13.55
N LEU A 46 -9.05 3.03 -14.56
CA LEU A 46 -9.53 1.66 -14.40
C LEU A 46 -8.57 0.84 -13.53
N LEU A 47 -7.26 0.97 -13.78
CA LEU A 47 -6.24 0.34 -12.95
C LEU A 47 -6.27 0.86 -11.52
N LEU A 48 -6.44 2.17 -11.32
CA LEU A 48 -6.57 2.77 -10.00
C LEU A 48 -7.80 2.24 -9.26
N ALA A 49 -8.95 2.21 -9.92
CA ALA A 49 -10.19 1.69 -9.35
C ALA A 49 -10.06 0.20 -9.00
N GLY A 50 -9.49 -0.60 -9.90
CA GLY A 50 -9.21 -2.01 -9.65
C GLY A 50 -8.25 -2.23 -8.50
N TRP A 51 -7.20 -1.42 -8.39
CA TRP A 51 -6.25 -1.48 -7.28
C TRP A 51 -6.88 -1.09 -5.95
N LEU A 52 -7.68 -0.01 -5.92
CA LEU A 52 -8.42 0.40 -4.72
C LEU A 52 -9.39 -0.69 -4.27
N LEU A 53 -10.12 -1.32 -5.20
CA LEU A 53 -10.99 -2.43 -4.88
C LEU A 53 -10.20 -3.61 -4.31
N LEU A 54 -9.10 -3.99 -4.94
CA LEU A 54 -8.22 -5.06 -4.45
C LEU A 54 -7.69 -4.76 -3.05
N LEU A 55 -7.24 -3.53 -2.82
CA LEU A 55 -6.74 -3.06 -1.53
C LEU A 55 -7.83 -3.19 -0.47
N LEU A 56 -9.03 -2.67 -0.72
CA LEU A 56 -10.16 -2.75 0.22
C LEU A 56 -10.56 -4.20 0.49
N VAL A 57 -10.61 -5.07 -0.52
CA VAL A 57 -10.90 -6.49 -0.32
C VAL A 57 -9.80 -7.15 0.51
N ALA A 58 -8.53 -6.91 0.21
CA ALA A 58 -7.41 -7.51 0.92
C ALA A 58 -7.32 -7.06 2.39
N THR A 59 -7.72 -5.83 2.70
CA THR A 59 -7.63 -5.27 4.05
C THR A 59 -8.91 -5.48 4.86
N LEU A 60 -10.08 -5.29 4.27
CA LEU A 60 -11.36 -5.31 4.98
C LEU A 60 -12.06 -6.68 4.97
N THR A 61 -11.53 -7.68 4.26
CA THR A 61 -12.08 -9.05 4.38
C THR A 61 -11.80 -9.58 5.79
N PRO A 62 -12.85 -9.89 6.58
CA PRO A 62 -12.69 -10.37 7.94
C PRO A 62 -12.03 -11.76 7.96
N THR A 63 -11.10 -11.98 8.88
CA THR A 63 -10.48 -13.29 9.12
C THR A 63 -11.18 -14.07 10.23
N GLN A 64 -12.01 -13.40 11.03
CA GLN A 64 -12.87 -13.98 12.07
C GLN A 64 -14.27 -13.34 12.01
N PRO A 65 -15.29 -13.90 12.67
CA PRO A 65 -16.61 -13.27 12.72
C PRO A 65 -16.53 -11.83 13.25
N ILE A 66 -17.33 -10.93 12.65
CA ILE A 66 -17.39 -9.52 13.08
C ILE A 66 -17.86 -9.48 14.54
N GLY A 67 -17.14 -8.73 15.39
CA GLY A 67 -17.41 -8.63 16.82
C GLY A 67 -16.76 -9.71 17.69
N SER A 68 -16.03 -10.69 17.12
CA SER A 68 -15.43 -11.78 17.89
C SER A 68 -14.14 -11.41 18.63
N GLY A 69 -13.50 -10.30 18.26
CA GLY A 69 -12.23 -9.85 18.82
C GLY A 69 -12.34 -8.64 19.74
N ASP A 70 -11.23 -8.28 20.37
CA ASP A 70 -11.11 -7.05 21.15
C ASP A 70 -10.78 -5.86 20.26
N ALA A 71 -11.27 -4.68 20.66
CA ALA A 71 -10.91 -3.42 20.01
C ALA A 71 -9.58 -2.93 20.57
N THR A 72 -8.48 -3.49 20.10
CA THR A 72 -7.12 -3.13 20.52
C THR A 72 -6.45 -2.25 19.47
N VAL A 73 -5.74 -1.23 19.96
CA VAL A 73 -4.93 -0.32 19.14
C VAL A 73 -3.49 -0.39 19.61
N TRP A 74 -2.57 -0.59 18.68
CA TRP A 74 -1.14 -0.51 18.93
C TRP A 74 -0.62 0.87 18.55
N TRP A 75 -0.35 1.65 19.60
CA TRP A 75 0.06 3.06 19.49
C TRP A 75 1.56 3.25 19.25
N LEU A 76 2.38 2.26 19.60
CA LEU A 76 3.83 2.37 19.48
C LEU A 76 4.24 1.82 18.10
N PRO A 77 4.63 2.68 17.15
CA PRO A 77 5.03 2.22 15.82
C PRO A 77 6.27 1.33 15.92
N GLY A 78 6.24 0.19 15.23
CA GLY A 78 7.35 -0.75 15.23
C GLY A 78 7.58 -1.42 16.58
N ARG A 79 6.59 -1.41 17.50
CA ARG A 79 6.66 -2.15 18.77
C ARG A 79 7.11 -3.58 18.56
N GLU A 80 6.59 -4.25 17.54
CA GLU A 80 6.96 -5.62 17.24
C GLU A 80 8.44 -5.80 16.83
N LEU A 81 9.10 -4.77 16.31
CA LEU A 81 10.54 -4.80 15.96
C LEU A 81 11.45 -4.27 17.05
N PHE A 82 10.96 -3.32 17.87
CA PHE A 82 11.80 -2.54 18.78
C PHE A 82 11.46 -2.75 20.26
N ASP A 83 10.57 -3.69 20.61
CA ASP A 83 10.29 -4.01 22.01
C ASP A 83 11.57 -4.54 22.69
N PRO A 84 12.18 -3.79 23.63
CA PRO A 84 13.44 -4.18 24.27
C PRO A 84 13.33 -5.46 25.11
N GLY A 85 12.10 -5.89 25.43
CA GLY A 85 11.83 -7.12 26.18
C GLY A 85 11.54 -8.35 25.31
N ALA A 86 11.34 -8.19 24.01
CA ALA A 86 11.02 -9.28 23.11
C ALA A 86 12.31 -9.91 22.54
N GLN A 87 12.67 -11.11 22.99
CA GLN A 87 13.67 -11.92 22.30
C GLN A 87 13.03 -12.52 21.04
N LEU A 88 13.01 -11.73 19.95
CA LEU A 88 12.51 -12.20 18.67
C LEU A 88 13.44 -13.27 18.11
N LEU A 89 12.88 -14.41 17.76
CA LEU A 89 13.61 -15.41 16.99
C LEU A 89 13.88 -14.84 15.58
N PRO A 90 15.01 -15.21 14.93
CA PRO A 90 15.33 -14.70 13.59
C PRO A 90 14.21 -14.90 12.54
N GLY A 91 13.43 -15.96 12.69
CA GLY A 91 12.26 -16.22 11.83
C GLY A 91 11.12 -15.22 12.03
N GLU A 92 10.85 -14.83 13.27
CA GLU A 92 9.80 -13.85 13.61
C GLU A 92 10.17 -12.46 13.08
N LEU A 93 11.43 -12.04 13.28
CA LEU A 93 11.93 -10.80 12.71
C LEU A 93 11.79 -10.77 11.18
N SER A 94 12.11 -11.87 10.49
CA SER A 94 11.95 -11.95 9.04
C SER A 94 10.50 -11.81 8.61
N MET A 95 9.56 -12.41 9.36
CA MET A 95 8.13 -12.28 9.08
C MET A 95 7.64 -10.84 9.25
N LEU A 96 8.02 -10.17 10.34
CA LEU A 96 7.64 -8.78 10.60
C LEU A 96 8.15 -7.83 9.52
N VAL A 97 9.41 -7.97 9.12
CA VAL A 97 9.99 -7.16 8.04
C VAL A 97 9.24 -7.40 6.71
N ARG A 98 8.92 -8.66 6.40
CA ARG A 98 8.16 -9.00 5.19
C ARG A 98 6.76 -8.42 5.21
N GLU A 99 6.10 -8.40 6.37
CA GLU A 99 4.78 -7.78 6.55
C GLU A 99 4.82 -6.27 6.31
N GLN A 100 5.80 -5.57 6.89
CA GLN A 100 5.98 -4.13 6.65
C GLN A 100 6.24 -3.81 5.17
N ILE A 101 7.04 -4.64 4.50
CA ILE A 101 7.28 -4.53 3.06
C ILE A 101 5.97 -4.76 2.28
N ALA A 102 5.16 -5.75 2.67
CA ALA A 102 3.85 -6.01 2.06
C ALA A 102 2.94 -4.79 2.15
N ASN A 103 2.83 -4.24 3.36
CA ASN A 103 1.94 -3.13 3.65
C ASN A 103 2.42 -1.89 2.91
N THR A 104 3.73 -1.64 2.87
CA THR A 104 4.33 -0.56 2.07
C THR A 104 4.03 -0.72 0.57
N ALA A 105 4.22 -1.93 0.02
CA ALA A 105 3.96 -2.22 -1.39
C ALA A 105 2.48 -2.04 -1.77
N LEU A 106 1.56 -2.30 -0.84
CA LEU A 106 0.12 -2.17 -1.09
C LEU A 106 -0.32 -0.72 -1.41
N TYR A 107 0.36 0.27 -0.83
CA TYR A 107 0.04 1.69 -1.05
C TYR A 107 0.85 2.35 -2.18
N LEU A 108 1.85 1.66 -2.73
CA LEU A 108 2.71 2.19 -3.79
C LEU A 108 1.98 2.50 -5.11
N PRO A 109 1.08 1.63 -5.63
CA PRO A 109 0.43 1.91 -6.91
C PRO A 109 -0.57 3.09 -6.87
N LEU A 110 -1.05 3.46 -5.68
CA LEU A 110 -2.05 4.52 -5.51
C LEU A 110 -1.58 5.89 -6.08
N PRO A 111 -0.53 6.54 -5.57
CA PRO A 111 -0.05 7.82 -6.09
C PRO A 111 0.49 7.69 -7.52
N LEU A 112 1.03 6.52 -7.89
CA LEU A 112 1.55 6.25 -9.23
C LEU A 112 0.44 6.33 -10.27
N LEU A 113 -0.64 5.58 -10.05
CA LEU A 113 -1.79 5.57 -10.96
C LEU A 113 -2.57 6.89 -10.89
N LEU A 114 -2.68 7.49 -9.70
CA LEU A 114 -3.35 8.77 -9.52
C LEU A 114 -2.69 9.88 -10.34
N ARG A 115 -1.36 9.89 -10.44
CA ARG A 115 -0.61 10.87 -11.25
C ARG A 115 -1.04 10.88 -12.72
N PHE A 116 -1.36 9.71 -13.29
CA PHE A 116 -1.81 9.59 -14.68
C PHE A 116 -3.34 9.70 -14.82
N ALA A 117 -4.10 9.22 -13.83
CA ALA A 117 -5.57 9.27 -13.82
C ALA A 117 -6.11 10.70 -13.60
N ALA A 118 -5.43 11.48 -12.76
CA ALA A 118 -5.81 12.80 -12.30
C ALA A 118 -4.56 13.71 -12.13
N PRO A 119 -3.92 14.15 -13.22
CA PRO A 119 -2.63 14.85 -13.18
C PRO A 119 -2.64 16.21 -12.48
N HIS A 120 -3.81 16.75 -12.14
CA HIS A 120 -3.96 17.98 -11.36
C HIS A 120 -3.74 17.78 -9.86
N TRP A 121 -3.70 16.53 -9.38
CA TRP A 121 -3.42 16.24 -7.97
C TRP A 121 -1.94 16.42 -7.67
N SER A 122 -1.63 17.17 -6.61
CA SER A 122 -0.27 17.31 -6.12
C SER A 122 0.21 16.03 -5.46
N ALA A 123 1.53 15.84 -5.37
CA ALA A 123 2.12 14.72 -4.63
C ALA A 123 1.70 14.72 -3.15
N ALA A 124 1.54 15.91 -2.56
CA ALA A 124 1.03 16.06 -1.20
C ALA A 124 -0.42 15.57 -1.06
N ALA A 125 -1.30 15.89 -2.02
CA ALA A 125 -2.68 15.39 -2.03
C ALA A 125 -2.73 13.86 -2.18
N ALA A 126 -1.87 13.29 -3.03
CA ALA A 126 -1.74 11.85 -3.20
C ALA A 126 -1.24 11.15 -1.92
N PHE A 127 -0.27 11.75 -1.23
CA PHE A 127 0.23 11.29 0.07
C PHE A 127 -0.87 11.30 1.14
N LEU A 128 -1.57 12.44 1.29
CA LEU A 128 -2.67 12.58 2.25
C LEU A 128 -3.80 11.59 1.95
N LEU A 129 -4.11 11.33 0.67
CA LEU A 129 -5.09 10.33 0.27
C LEU A 129 -4.68 8.92 0.72
N GLY A 130 -3.42 8.53 0.54
CA GLY A 130 -2.94 7.21 0.94
C GLY A 130 -2.92 7.00 2.46
N VAL A 131 -2.39 7.99 3.20
CA VAL A 131 -2.40 7.98 4.67
C VAL A 131 -3.82 7.99 5.21
N GLY A 132 -4.69 8.84 4.64
CA GLY A 132 -6.10 8.93 5.01
C GLY A 132 -6.87 7.64 4.74
N LEU A 133 -6.64 7.01 3.57
CA LEU A 133 -7.22 5.71 3.24
C LEU A 133 -6.78 4.62 4.22
N CYS A 134 -5.49 4.56 4.54
CA CYS A 134 -4.98 3.61 5.53
C CYS A 134 -5.61 3.83 6.89
N THR A 135 -5.66 5.08 7.36
CA THR A 135 -6.29 5.43 8.64
C THR A 135 -7.77 5.02 8.67
N ALA A 136 -8.51 5.22 7.59
CA ALA A 136 -9.91 4.80 7.49
C ALA A 136 -10.05 3.27 7.49
N ILE A 137 -9.13 2.54 6.88
CA ILE A 137 -9.09 1.07 6.89
C ILE A 137 -8.83 0.56 8.30
N GLU A 138 -7.80 1.07 8.98
CA GLU A 138 -7.47 0.72 10.36
C GLU A 138 -8.66 0.98 11.30
N ALA A 139 -9.29 2.17 11.18
CA ALA A 139 -10.49 2.51 11.95
C ALA A 139 -11.65 1.55 11.66
N THR A 140 -11.84 1.16 10.40
CA THR A 140 -12.87 0.20 10.01
C THR A 140 -12.59 -1.19 10.59
N GLN A 141 -11.35 -1.67 10.52
CA GLN A 141 -10.94 -2.95 11.10
C GLN A 141 -11.11 -2.96 12.62
N LEU A 142 -10.78 -1.85 13.29
CA LEU A 142 -11.01 -1.66 14.72
C LEU A 142 -12.49 -1.76 15.08
N LEU A 143 -13.37 -1.13 14.28
CA LEU A 143 -14.83 -1.19 14.47
C LEU A 143 -15.38 -2.59 14.19
N MET A 144 -14.85 -3.28 13.17
CA MET A 144 -15.26 -4.64 12.82
C MET A 144 -14.92 -5.65 13.91
N ARG A 145 -13.86 -5.42 14.70
CA ARG A 145 -13.43 -6.32 15.79
C ARG A 145 -13.34 -7.78 15.32
N ALA A 146 -12.78 -7.99 14.13
CA ALA A 146 -12.87 -9.25 13.38
C ALA A 146 -11.50 -9.97 13.31
N GLY A 147 -10.80 -10.05 14.44
CA GLY A 147 -9.52 -10.75 14.55
C GLY A 147 -8.31 -9.99 13.97
N ARG A 148 -8.40 -8.66 13.86
CA ARG A 148 -7.28 -7.77 13.47
C ARG A 148 -7.12 -6.66 14.50
N ILE A 149 -5.87 -6.31 14.77
CA ILE A 149 -5.49 -5.24 15.69
C ILE A 149 -5.18 -4.01 14.82
N ALA A 150 -5.67 -2.84 15.22
CA ALA A 150 -5.33 -1.62 14.50
C ALA A 150 -3.91 -1.18 14.89
N ASP A 151 -3.05 -0.97 13.89
CA ASP A 151 -1.63 -0.66 14.12
C ASP A 151 -1.22 0.67 13.47
N THR A 152 -0.61 1.55 14.28
CA THR A 152 -0.02 2.80 13.79
C THR A 152 1.16 2.54 12.83
N GLY A 153 1.80 1.37 12.94
CA GLY A 153 2.82 0.89 12.00
C GLY A 153 2.31 0.77 10.56
N ASP A 154 1.05 0.41 10.36
CA ASP A 154 0.45 0.28 9.03
C ASP A 154 0.29 1.64 8.35
N ILE A 155 -0.03 2.68 9.14
CA ILE A 155 -0.10 4.07 8.67
C ILE A 155 1.28 4.55 8.19
N LEU A 156 2.35 4.20 8.90
CA LEU A 156 3.72 4.51 8.49
C LEU A 156 4.12 3.75 7.22
N CYS A 157 3.74 2.48 7.09
CA CYS A 157 3.96 1.71 5.87
C CYS A 157 3.20 2.33 4.68
N ALA A 158 1.95 2.77 4.88
CA ALA A 158 1.18 3.48 3.87
C ALA A 158 1.83 4.80 3.44
N ALA A 159 2.35 5.57 4.41
CA ALA A 159 3.11 6.78 4.15
C ALA A 159 4.38 6.48 3.31
N ALA A 160 5.15 5.45 3.68
CA ALA A 160 6.33 5.04 2.92
C ALA A 160 5.98 4.59 1.50
N GLY A 161 4.94 3.77 1.36
CA GLY A 161 4.46 3.28 0.06
C GLY A 161 4.00 4.41 -0.83
N THR A 162 3.26 5.38 -0.29
CA THR A 162 2.81 6.53 -1.07
C THR A 162 3.95 7.47 -1.47
N ILE A 163 4.96 7.65 -0.63
CA ILE A 163 6.17 8.39 -1.03
C ILE A 163 6.87 7.68 -2.19
N LEU A 164 7.11 6.36 -2.08
CA LEU A 164 7.78 5.57 -3.13
C LEU A 164 7.00 5.56 -4.45
N GLY A 165 5.67 5.45 -4.40
CA GLY A 165 4.86 5.48 -5.61
C GLY A 165 4.87 6.84 -6.29
N ALA A 166 4.85 7.93 -5.50
CA ALA A 166 4.95 9.28 -6.03
C ALA A 166 6.33 9.56 -6.66
N THR A 167 7.42 9.07 -6.06
CA THR A 167 8.77 9.24 -6.62
C THR A 167 8.96 8.44 -7.90
N LEU A 168 8.45 7.21 -7.98
CA LEU A 168 8.46 6.41 -9.22
C LEU A 168 7.67 7.09 -10.35
N ALA A 169 6.51 7.65 -10.02
CA ALA A 169 5.70 8.39 -10.99
C ALA A 169 6.41 9.64 -11.51
N ALA A 170 7.10 10.36 -10.62
CA ALA A 170 7.89 11.53 -11.00
C ALA A 170 9.10 11.13 -11.86
N ALA A 171 9.81 10.06 -11.51
CA ALA A 171 10.95 9.55 -12.27
C ALA A 171 10.56 9.12 -13.68
N ALA A 172 9.36 8.53 -13.86
CA ALA A 172 8.86 8.11 -15.17
C ALA A 172 8.43 9.26 -16.09
N GLN A 173 8.33 10.49 -15.58
CA GLN A 173 7.91 11.68 -16.33
C GLN A 173 9.07 12.62 -16.71
N GLN A 174 10.30 12.27 -16.33
CA GLN A 174 11.52 12.97 -16.76
C GLN A 174 11.89 12.56 -18.18
#